data_AF-A0A6J5E2J5-F1
#
_entry.id   AF-A0A6J5E2J5-F1
#
_cell.length_a   1.000
_cell.length_b   1.000
_cell.length_c   1.000
_cell.angle_alpha   90.00
_cell.angle_beta   90.00
_cell.angle_gamma   90.00
#
_symmetry.space_group_name_H-M   'P 1'
#
loop_
_entity.id
_entity.type
_entity.pdbx_description
1 polymer ?
#
loop_
_entity_poly.entity_id
_entity_poly.type
_entity_poly.pdbx_seq_one_letter_code
_entity_poly.pdbx_strand_id
1 'polypeptide(L)'
;MALRTITHITCPCGHEGSIVESTYDDSRSHWYLATLRGLSHNGRYDGLDALFSETTPSCPTCGRSLGPEHTTRHEPHNLTSATVS
;
A
#
# COMPACT_ATOMS: atom_id res chain seq x y z
N MET A 1 -14.90 11.95 -3.69
CA MET A 1 -13.64 11.81 -4.47
C MET A 1 -13.02 10.48 -4.13
N ALA A 2 -12.55 9.75 -5.13
CA ALA A 2 -11.83 8.50 -4.94
C ALA A 2 -10.34 8.75 -5.21
N LEU A 3 -9.51 8.49 -4.21
CA LEU A 3 -8.05 8.57 -4.29
C LEU A 3 -7.49 7.15 -4.20
N ARG A 4 -6.48 6.87 -5.01
CA ARG A 4 -5.76 5.60 -4.96
C ARG A 4 -4.27 5.86 -4.90
N THR A 5 -3.60 5.42 -3.85
CA THR A 5 -2.15 5.54 -3.74
C THR A 5 -1.53 4.16 -3.87
N ILE A 6 -0.48 4.03 -4.66
CA ILE A 6 0.29 2.80 -4.81
C ILE A 6 1.68 3.03 -4.24
N THR A 7 2.03 2.26 -3.21
CA THR A 7 3.35 2.26 -2.57
C THR A 7 4.07 1.00 -2.99
N HIS A 8 5.10 1.13 -3.83
CA HIS A 8 5.92 0.02 -4.30
C HIS A 8 7.01 -0.29 -3.30
N ILE A 9 7.22 -1.58 -3.05
CA ILE A 9 8.16 -2.11 -2.06
C ILE A 9 9.04 -3.14 -2.73
N THR A 10 10.35 -3.00 -2.50
CA THR A 10 11.35 -3.97 -2.96
C THR A 10 12.01 -4.60 -1.74
N CYS A 11 11.81 -5.91 -1.57
CA CYS A 11 12.48 -6.68 -0.54
C CYS A 11 13.97 -6.82 -0.89
N PRO A 12 14.89 -6.83 0.10
CA PRO A 12 16.32 -7.04 -0.16
C PRO A 12 16.67 -8.39 -0.80
N CYS A 13 15.75 -9.36 -0.80
CA CYS A 13 15.91 -10.62 -1.52
C CYS A 13 15.59 -10.50 -3.02
N GLY A 14 15.26 -9.30 -3.51
CA GLY A 14 14.89 -9.02 -4.91
C GLY A 14 13.41 -9.20 -5.24
N HIS A 15 12.57 -9.62 -4.29
CA HIS A 15 11.13 -9.73 -4.51
C HIS A 15 10.45 -8.36 -4.45
N GLU A 16 9.52 -8.11 -5.37
CA GLU A 16 8.79 -6.84 -5.46
C GLU A 16 7.29 -7.03 -5.20
N GLY A 17 6.68 -6.00 -4.63
CA GLY A 17 5.25 -5.94 -4.43
C GLY A 17 4.80 -4.51 -4.15
N SER A 18 3.53 -4.35 -3.80
CA SER A 18 2.98 -3.02 -3.51
C SER A 18 1.88 -3.07 -2.45
N ILE A 19 1.71 -1.94 -1.77
CA ILE A 19 0.55 -1.62 -0.97
C ILE A 19 -0.32 -0.67 -1.79
N VAL A 20 -1.59 -1.02 -1.94
CA VAL A 20 -2.57 -0.21 -2.66
C VAL A 20 -3.56 0.33 -1.66
N GLU A 21 -3.47 1.63 -1.40
CA GLU A 21 -4.42 2.39 -0.60
C GLU A 21 -5.54 2.90 -1.49
N SER A 22 -6.78 2.73 -1.04
CA SER A 22 -7.98 3.24 -1.67
C SER A 22 -8.79 4.01 -0.64
N THR A 23 -8.90 5.32 -0.86
CA THR A 23 -9.69 6.21 -0.01
C THR A 23 -10.86 6.72 -0.82
N TYR A 24 -12.05 6.58 -0.25
CA TYR A 24 -13.25 7.17 -0.81
C TYR A 24 -13.86 8.12 0.21
N ASP A 25 -13.95 9.38 -0.19
CA ASP A 25 -14.51 10.44 0.62
C ASP A 25 -15.63 11.12 -0.16
N ASP A 26 -16.88 10.81 0.18
CA ASP A 26 -18.07 11.52 -0.29
C ASP A 26 -18.89 12.00 0.91
N SER A 27 -19.72 13.01 0.69
CA SER A 27 -20.75 13.54 1.61
C SER A 27 -21.52 12.49 2.42
N ARG A 28 -21.65 11.25 1.91
CA ARG A 28 -22.40 10.16 2.56
C ARG A 28 -21.56 9.06 3.19
N SER A 29 -20.30 8.89 2.76
CA SER A 29 -19.46 7.76 3.16
C SER A 29 -17.99 8.11 3.13
N HIS A 30 -17.30 7.84 4.23
CA HIS A 30 -15.86 7.85 4.32
C HIS A 30 -15.38 6.42 4.57
N TRP A 31 -14.63 5.85 3.63
CA TRP A 31 -13.99 4.55 3.82
C TRP A 31 -12.56 4.55 3.31
N TYR A 32 -11.73 3.79 4.02
CA TYR A 32 -10.32 3.58 3.73
C TYR A 32 -10.07 2.06 3.65
N LEU A 33 -9.26 1.65 2.68
CA LEU A 33 -8.82 0.27 2.54
C LEU A 33 -7.39 0.24 2.01
N ALA A 34 -6.50 -0.47 2.70
CA ALA A 34 -5.18 -0.82 2.21
C ALA A 34 -5.11 -2.30 1.86
N THR A 35 -4.58 -2.63 0.68
CA THR A 35 -4.45 -4.02 0.21
C THR A 35 -3.02 -4.32 -0.24
N LEU A 36 -2.58 -5.54 0.03
CA LEU A 36 -1.26 -6.03 -0.40
C LEU A 36 -1.35 -6.72 -1.77
N ARG A 37 -0.44 -6.35 -2.68
CA ARG A 37 -0.30 -6.94 -4.01
C ARG A 37 1.10 -7.53 -4.15
N GLY A 38 1.17 -8.85 -4.27
CA GLY A 38 2.46 -9.57 -4.33
C GLY A 38 3.21 -9.61 -2.99
N LEU A 39 2.59 -9.19 -1.89
CA LEU A 39 3.12 -9.25 -0.52
C LEU A 39 2.18 -10.09 0.36
N SER A 40 2.67 -10.55 1.51
CA SER A 40 1.88 -11.25 2.53
C SER A 40 1.60 -10.33 3.72
N HIS A 41 0.54 -10.59 4.48
CA HIS A 41 0.16 -9.82 5.67
C HIS A 41 0.74 -10.40 6.98
N ASN A 42 1.70 -11.33 6.88
CA ASN A 42 2.27 -12.05 8.02
C ASN A 42 3.52 -11.35 8.61
N GLY A 43 3.76 -10.10 8.25
CA GLY A 43 4.87 -9.32 8.78
C GLY A 43 4.65 -8.86 10.21
N ARG A 44 5.66 -8.18 10.74
CA ARG A 44 5.58 -7.44 11.99
C ARG A 44 6.18 -6.07 11.77
N TYR A 45 5.47 -5.04 12.21
CA TYR A 45 5.93 -3.67 12.15
C TYR A 45 5.36 -2.91 13.36
N ASP A 46 6.23 -2.57 14.30
CA ASP A 46 5.89 -1.86 15.53
C ASP A 46 6.19 -0.35 15.43
N GLY A 47 6.43 0.16 14.21
CA GLY A 47 6.72 1.56 13.97
C GLY A 47 5.48 2.44 13.87
N LEU A 48 5.69 3.75 13.67
CA LEU A 48 4.62 4.76 13.67
C LEU A 48 3.95 4.95 12.30
N ASP A 49 4.48 4.35 11.24
CA ASP A 49 3.87 4.46 9.92
C ASP A 49 2.56 3.66 9.87
N ALA A 50 1.45 4.39 9.78
CA ALA A 50 0.11 3.81 9.84
C ALA A 50 -0.09 2.73 8.76
N LEU A 51 0.37 3.00 7.52
CA LEU A 51 0.19 2.09 6.39
C LEU A 51 0.84 0.73 6.65
N PHE A 52 2.07 0.73 7.16
CA PHE A 52 2.83 -0.49 7.45
C PHE A 52 2.37 -1.17 8.74
N SER A 53 1.90 -0.39 9.73
CA SER A 53 1.35 -0.94 10.97
C SER A 53 0.00 -1.62 10.75
N GLU A 54 -0.81 -1.14 9.81
CA GLU A 54 -2.12 -1.71 9.48
C GLU A 54 -1.96 -2.95 8.58
N THR A 55 -1.10 -2.86 7.56
CA THR A 55 -0.99 -3.92 6.55
C THR A 55 0.01 -5.01 6.89
N THR A 56 0.93 -4.74 7.83
CA THR A 56 1.99 -5.65 8.29
C THR A 56 2.63 -6.47 7.14
N PRO A 57 3.21 -5.81 6.12
CA PRO A 57 3.64 -6.49 4.92
C PRO A 57 4.87 -7.36 5.20
N SER A 58 4.91 -8.53 4.57
CA SER A 58 6.06 -9.41 4.52
C SER A 58 6.29 -9.95 3.12
N CYS A 59 7.56 -10.28 2.85
CA CYS A 59 7.95 -10.91 1.62
C CYS A 59 7.49 -12.38 1.63
N PRO A 60 6.66 -12.83 0.66
CA PRO A 60 6.24 -14.23 0.59
C PRO A 60 7.40 -15.17 0.24
N THR A 61 8.48 -14.65 -0.34
CA THR A 61 9.63 -15.44 -0.82
C THR A 61 10.62 -15.76 0.30
N CYS A 62 10.94 -14.80 1.16
CA CYS A 62 11.93 -14.99 2.25
C CYS A 62 11.36 -14.82 3.66
N GLY A 63 10.06 -14.52 3.80
CA GLY A 63 9.38 -14.34 5.08
C GLY A 63 9.75 -13.06 5.85
N ARG A 64 10.64 -12.22 5.31
CA ARG A 64 11.08 -10.98 5.95
C ARG A 64 9.92 -10.00 6.06
N SER A 65 9.80 -9.35 7.23
CA SER A 65 8.90 -8.22 7.43
C SER A 65 9.43 -6.99 6.70
N LEU A 66 8.54 -6.23 6.07
CA LEU A 66 8.88 -5.08 5.25
C LEU A 66 8.34 -3.82 5.94
N GLY A 67 9.21 -2.87 6.25
CA GLY A 67 8.85 -1.53 6.71
C GLY A 67 9.01 -0.43 5.64
N PRO A 68 8.71 0.83 5.99
CA PRO A 68 8.82 2.00 5.10
C PRO A 68 10.19 2.17 4.43
N GLU A 69 11.25 1.68 5.07
CA GLU A 69 12.62 1.69 4.53
C GLU A 69 12.80 0.84 3.26
N HIS A 70 11.85 -0.04 2.96
CA HIS A 70 11.85 -0.88 1.75
C HIS A 70 11.03 -0.28 0.60
N THR A 71 10.45 0.90 0.81
CA THR A 71 9.70 1.61 -0.22
C THR A 71 10.64 2.12 -1.29
N THR A 72 10.29 1.86 -2.55
CA THR A 72 11.06 2.33 -3.71
C THR A 72 10.34 3.41 -4.51
N ARG A 73 9.01 3.44 -4.49
CA ARG A 73 8.22 4.44 -5.22
C ARG A 73 6.84 4.65 -4.60
N HIS A 74 6.34 5.89 -4.64
CA HIS A 74 4.96 6.24 -4.31
C HIS A 74 4.26 6.87 -5.52
N GLU A 75 3.05 6.41 -5.84
CA GLU A 75 2.25 6.92 -6.95
C GLU A 75 0.82 7.25 -6.49
N PRO A 76 0.51 8.55 -6.29
CA PRO A 76 -0.86 8.98 -6.06
C PRO A 76 -1.62 9.07 -7.39
N HIS A 77 -2.72 8.35 -7.49
CA HIS A 77 -3.67 8.42 -8.60
C HIS A 77 -4.98 9.05 -8.10
N ASN A 78 -5.34 10.18 -8.71
CA ASN A 78 -6.66 10.75 -8.50
C ASN A 78 -7.64 10.13 -9.52
N LEU A 79 -8.64 9.39 -9.05
CA LEU A 79 -9.60 8.69 -9.93
C LEU A 79 -10.67 9.63 -10.50
N THR A 80 -10.55 10.94 -10.29
CA THR A 80 -11.47 11.97 -10.79
C THR A 80 -11.22 12.41 -12.24
N SER A 81 -10.15 11.98 -12.91
CA SER A 81 -9.99 12.19 -14.36
C SER A 81 -10.62 11.05 -15.17
N ALA A 82 -11.94 10.93 -15.07
CA ALA A 82 -12.73 10.44 -16.20
C ALA A 82 -12.84 11.59 -17.20
N THR A 83 -11.80 11.79 -18.02
CA THR A 83 -11.97 12.56 -19.26
C THR A 83 -12.73 11.67 -20.23
N VAL A 84 -14.06 11.87 -20.25
CA VAL A 84 -14.84 11.59 -21.45
C VAL A 84 -14.36 12.58 -22.53
N SER A 85 -13.73 12.07 -23.58
CA SER A 85 -13.59 12.74 -24.88
C SER A 85 -13.35 11.69 -25.95
#